data_AF-A0A7J9T778-F1
#
_entry.id   AF-A0A7J9T778-F1
#
_cell.length_a   1.000
_cell.length_b   1.000
_cell.length_c   1.000
_cell.angle_alpha   90.00
_cell.angle_beta   90.00
_cell.angle_gamma   90.00
#
_symmetry.space_group_name_H-M   'P 1'
#
loop_
_entity.id
_entity.type
_entity.pdbx_description
1 polymer ?
#
loop_
_entity_poly.entity_id
_entity_poly.type
_entity_poly.pdbx_seq_one_letter_code
_entity_poly.pdbx_strand_id
1 'polypeptide(L)' 'MRFKVVLNILGIILKYIGVMMLIPALVGYYYSRQDPAQFPSVMVFTYSFLVTTSVGLVLQYTNRSSGEFRNRESFCIVA' A
#
# COMPACT_ATOMS: atom_id res chain seq x y z
N MET A 1 -22.70 -8.46 -4.89
CA MET A 1 -21.44 -8.17 -4.16
C MET A 1 -21.33 -6.67 -3.98
N ARG A 2 -21.00 -6.16 -2.80
CA ARG A 2 -20.78 -4.72 -2.62
C ARG A 2 -19.32 -4.40 -2.92
N PHE A 3 -19.00 -4.24 -4.20
CA PHE A 3 -17.61 -3.96 -4.64
C PHE A 3 -17.01 -2.72 -3.98
N LYS A 4 -17.83 -1.72 -3.64
CA LYS A 4 -17.39 -0.53 -2.90
C LYS A 4 -16.76 -0.89 -1.54
N VAL A 5 -17.30 -1.88 -0.83
CA VAL A 5 -16.76 -2.32 0.47
C VAL A 5 -15.40 -3.00 0.28
N VAL A 6 -15.31 -3.90 -0.72
CA VAL A 6 -14.06 -4.60 -1.04
C VAL A 6 -12.97 -3.61 -1.46
N LEU A 7 -13.28 -2.68 -2.36
CA LEU A 7 -12.34 -1.65 -2.83
C LEU A 7 -11.91 -0.69 -1.70
N ASN A 8 -12.80 -0.36 -0.77
CA ASN A 8 -12.44 0.44 0.40
C ASN A 8 -11.37 -0.26 1.25
N ILE A 9 -11.56 -1.55 1.54
CA ILE A 9 -10.59 -2.36 2.30
C ILE A 9 -9.30 -2.53 1.52
N LEU A 10 -9.38 -2.80 0.22
CA LEU A 10 -8.20 -2.88 -0.64
C LEU A 10 -7.39 -1.58 -0.55
N GLY A 11 -8.05 -0.42 -0.61
CA GLY A 11 -7.40 0.88 -0.41
C GLY A 11 -6.71 1.02 0.96
N ILE A 12 -7.34 0.53 2.02
CA ILE A 12 -6.75 0.49 3.38
C ILE A 12 -5.50 -0.42 3.39
N ILE A 13 -5.60 -1.63 2.84
CA ILE A 13 -4.49 -2.59 2.78
C ILE A 13 -3.32 -2.00 1.99
N LEU A 14 -3.57 -1.45 0.79
CA LEU A 14 -2.53 -0.81 -0.02
C LEU A 14 -1.84 0.32 0.72
N LYS A 15 -2.59 1.14 1.48
CA LYS A 15 -2.00 2.24 2.27
C LYS A 15 -1.02 1.70 3.31
N TYR A 16 -1.39 0.63 4.03
CA TYR A 16 -0.50 0.02 5.02
C TYR A 16 0.71 -0.66 4.38
N ILE A 17 0.52 -1.34 3.24
CA ILE A 17 1.63 -1.94 2.46
C ILE A 17 2.59 -0.85 2.00
N GLY A 18 2.07 0.27 1.49
CA GLY A 18 2.87 1.43 1.14
C GLY A 18 3.72 1.88 2.33
N VAL A 19 3.09 2.18 3.47
CA VAL A 19 3.83 2.61 4.68
C VAL A 19 4.90 1.59 5.10
N MET A 20 4.65 0.28 4.97
CA MET A 20 5.64 -0.77 5.25
C MET A 20 6.87 -0.69 4.33
N MET A 21 6.73 -0.20 3.09
CA MET A 21 7.86 0.02 2.18
C MET A 21 8.82 1.13 2.63
N LEU A 22 8.43 1.98 3.59
CA LEU A 22 9.35 2.95 4.20
C LEU A 22 10.45 2.25 5.02
N ILE A 23 10.18 1.06 5.56
CA ILE A 23 11.17 0.29 6.33
C ILE A 23 12.37 -0.09 5.45
N PRO A 24 12.21 -0.83 4.33
CA PRO A 24 13.32 -1.14 3.44
C PRO A 24 13.91 0.12 2.76
N ALA A 25 13.12 1.18 2.54
CA ALA A 25 13.67 2.46 2.06
C ALA A 25 14.65 3.08 3.08
N LEU A 26 14.31 3.05 4.37
CA LEU A 26 15.14 3.57 5.46
C LEU A 26 16.39 2.70 5.67
N VAL A 27 16.23 1.37 5.63
CA VAL A 27 17.35 0.42 5.64
C VAL A 27 18.28 0.71 4.45
N GLY A 28 17.75 0.80 3.24
CA GLY A 28 18.53 1.13 2.05
C GLY A 28 19.23 2.49 2.16
N TYR A 29 18.58 3.50 2.74
CA TYR A 29 19.21 4.80 2.99
C TYR A 29 20.41 4.69 3.93
N TYR A 30 20.28 3.92 5.02
CA TYR A 30 21.36 3.67 5.96
C TYR A 30 22.57 3.00 5.29
N TYR A 31 22.34 1.97 4.46
CA TYR A 31 23.42 1.26 3.76
C TYR A 31 23.95 1.98 2.52
N SER A 32 23.16 2.84 1.87
CA SER A 32 23.61 3.66 0.72
C SER A 32 24.76 4.62 1.05
N ARG A 33 24.92 4.95 2.34
CA ARG A 33 26.05 5.72 2.86
C ARG A 33 27.37 4.95 2.82
N GLN A 34 27.33 3.62 2.81
CA GLN A 34 28.49 2.74 2.79
C GLN A 34 28.82 2.27 1.37
N ASP A 35 27.80 2.00 0.54
CA ASP A 35 27.96 1.60 -0.85
C ASP A 35 27.12 2.48 -1.81
N PRO A 36 27.75 3.30 -2.67
CA PRO A 36 27.05 4.15 -3.64
C PRO A 36 26.18 3.36 -4.64
N ALA A 37 26.49 2.09 -4.86
CA ALA A 37 25.74 1.19 -5.74
C ALA A 37 24.30 0.89 -5.25
N GLN A 38 23.99 1.21 -3.98
CA GLN A 38 22.67 0.97 -3.39
C GLN A 38 21.72 2.18 -3.46
N PHE A 39 22.18 3.34 -3.91
CA PHE A 39 21.30 4.50 -4.17
C PHE A 39 20.07 4.21 -5.05
N PRO A 40 20.16 3.42 -6.14
CA PRO A 40 18.98 3.14 -6.97
C PRO A 40 17.91 2.33 -6.23
N SER A 41 18.26 1.50 -5.23
CA SER A 41 17.28 0.71 -4.50
C SER A 41 16.40 1.59 -3.60
N VAL A 42 16.99 2.60 -2.95
CA VAL A 42 16.27 3.57 -2.11
C VAL A 42 15.25 4.36 -2.92
N MET A 43 15.63 4.79 -4.12
CA MET A 43 14.71 5.47 -5.04
C MET A 43 13.53 4.57 -5.41
N VAL A 44 13.77 3.30 -5.74
CA VAL A 44 12.70 2.36 -6.10
C VAL A 44 11.70 2.20 -4.97
N PHE A 45 12.15 1.95 -3.73
CA PHE A 45 11.23 1.81 -2.60
C PHE A 45 10.46 3.10 -2.28
N THR A 46 11.10 4.26 -2.47
CA THR A 46 10.44 5.56 -2.25
C THR A 46 9.37 5.83 -3.30
N TYR A 47 9.64 5.56 -4.59
CA TYR A 47 8.64 5.69 -5.65
C TYR A 47 7.51 4.67 -5.48
N SER A 48 7.83 3.41 -5.16
CA SER A 48 6.82 2.39 -4.87
C SER A 48 5.95 2.78 -3.67
N PHE A 49 6.52 3.36 -2.62
CA PHE A 49 5.76 3.91 -1.50
C PHE A 49 4.77 4.98 -1.96
N LEU A 50 5.24 5.98 -2.72
CA LEU A 50 4.40 7.09 -3.18
C LEU A 50 3.24 6.61 -4.07
N VAL A 51 3.53 5.73 -5.04
CA VAL A 51 2.53 5.20 -5.96
C VAL A 51 1.54 4.31 -5.21
N THR A 52 2.01 3.37 -4.40
CA THR A 52 1.13 2.42 -3.69
C THR A 52 0.23 3.14 -2.69
N THR A 53 0.77 4.11 -1.95
CA THR A 53 0.02 4.88 -0.96
C THR A 53 -0.99 5.82 -1.61
N SER A 54 -0.62 6.48 -2.71
CA SER A 54 -1.55 7.36 -3.45
C SER A 54 -2.70 6.57 -4.06
N VAL A 55 -2.43 5.43 -4.69
CA VAL A 55 -3.48 4.53 -5.21
C VAL A 55 -4.37 4.03 -4.08
N GLY A 56 -3.79 3.59 -2.97
CA GLY A 56 -4.55 3.14 -1.80
C GLY A 56 -5.46 4.23 -1.23
N LEU A 57 -4.97 5.46 -1.12
CA LEU A 57 -5.74 6.63 -0.67
C LEU A 57 -6.88 6.97 -1.63
N VAL A 58 -6.62 7.00 -2.95
CA VAL A 58 -7.65 7.28 -3.96
C VAL A 58 -8.73 6.21 -3.94
N LEU A 59 -8.37 4.93 -3.84
CA LEU A 59 -9.34 3.83 -3.73
C LEU A 59 -10.20 3.98 -2.48
N GLN A 60 -9.57 4.25 -1.33
CA GLN A 60 -10.25 4.40 -0.04
C GLN A 60 -11.21 5.60 -0.07
N TYR A 61 -10.76 6.74 -0.59
CA TYR A 61 -11.55 7.97 -0.62
C TYR A 61 -12.77 7.83 -1.56
N THR A 62 -12.57 7.25 -2.75
CA THR A 62 -13.63 7.10 -3.76
C THR A 62 -14.68 6.06 -3.34
N ASN A 63 -14.28 5.02 -2.60
CA ASN A 63 -15.15 3.89 -2.27
C ASN A 63 -15.56 3.84 -0.79
N ARG A 64 -15.44 4.96 -0.06
CA ARG A 64 -15.77 5.03 1.37
C ARG A 64 -17.15 4.45 1.64
N SER A 65 -17.18 3.31 2.32
CA SER A 65 -18.41 2.56 2.60
C SER A 65 -18.44 2.16 4.07
N SER A 66 -19.59 2.38 4.72
CA SER A 66 -19.85 2.12 6.14
C SER A 66 -20.64 0.83 6.39
N GLY A 67 -20.71 -0.07 5.40
CA GLY A 67 -21.48 -1.31 5.51
C GLY A 67 -20.71 -2.44 6.21
N GLU A 68 -21.42 -3.28 6.95
CA GLU A 68 -20.89 -4.54 7.50
C GLU A 68 -20.45 -5.51 6.40
N PHE A 69 -19.39 -6.28 6.68
CA PHE A 69 -18.86 -7.33 5.81
C PHE A 69 -19.79 -8.54 5.80
N ARG A 70 -20.18 -8.99 4.62
CA ARG A 70 -20.82 -10.32 4.45
C ARG A 70 -19.77 -11.35 4.04
N ASN A 71 -19.97 -12.63 4.35
CA ASN A 71 -19.01 -13.72 4.08
C ASN A 71 -18.47 -13.76 2.63
N ARG A 72 -19.30 -13.38 1.64
CA ARG A 72 -18.89 -13.30 0.22
C ARG A 72 -17.88 -12.21 -0.07
N GLU A 73 -17.91 -11.10 0.68
CA GLU A 73 -16.97 -9.99 0.56
C GLU A 73 -15.64 -10.38 1.20
N SER A 74 -15.67 -11.01 2.39
CA SER A 74 -14.48 -11.55 3.07
C SER A 74 -13.68 -12.52 2.20
N PHE A 75 -14.36 -13.45 1.51
CA PHE A 75 -13.70 -14.37 0.58
C PHE A 75 -13.03 -13.64 -0.60
N CYS A 76 -13.65 -12.56 -1.09
CA CYS A 76 -13.14 -11.77 -2.19
C CYS A 76 -11.96 -10.86 -1.79
N ILE A 77 -11.83 -10.52 -0.51
CA ILE A 77 -10.73 -9.70 0.00
C ILE A 77 -9.44 -10.52 0.14
N VAL A 78 -9.58 -11.83 0.42
CA VAL A 78 -8.45 -12.75 0.63
C VAL A 78 -7.96 -13.37 -0.69
N ALA A 79 -8.85 -13.58 -1.66
CA ALA A 79 -8.55 -14.14 -2.97
C ALA A 79 -7.69 -13.21 -3.83
#